data_AF-A0A1V4A5U4-F1
#
_entry.id   AF-A0A1V4A5U4-F1
#
_cell.length_a   1.000
_cell.length_b   1.000
_cell.length_c   1.000
_cell.angle_alpha   90.00
_cell.angle_beta   90.00
_cell.angle_gamma   90.00
#
_symmetry.space_group_name_H-M   'P 1'
#
loop_
_entity.id
_entity.type
_entity.pdbx_description
1 polymer ?
#
loop_
_entity_poly.entity_id
_entity_poly.type
_entity_poly.pdbx_seq_one_letter_code
_entity_poly.pdbx_strand_id
1 'polypeptide(L)'
;MTEKTIDGHPVAGSYNPDGGFFSEDGKIYVTPSGEVQHGITAPDGHFLPNGEVRTVEGHQFYGMVQSNGSFFSQDGTLWVRPDGTVLHGTTKPDGTFITEKMIDGHAVSGSFYTNGAFFSEDGTVYVDPSGNVEHGITAPDGHFLPNGEVRTVGGQEVYGVGLPDGSFMSQDHTTIVLPEGTVARGTYDQSTGIFTGQNGSHYFLGKGGIQTGSYRGDGALLLTDGSVVRTPESWAVDLAQMANITNIVGNCASLIATSCDTITAQYRTIEGSWASPAGGDFANVATRVESAMTMLNTLLDDTIDRMRITHDNYVVSEEANLRNLGQ
;
A
#
# COMPACT_ATOMS: atom_id res chain seq x y z
N MET A 1 0.72 -67.30 -5.52
CA MET A 1 1.81 -66.40 -5.91
C MET A 1 1.86 -66.38 -7.42
N THR A 2 1.81 -65.20 -8.00
CA THR A 2 1.76 -64.96 -9.45
C THR A 2 2.92 -64.06 -9.83
N GLU A 3 3.51 -64.26 -11.01
CA GLU A 3 4.62 -63.46 -11.51
C GLU A 3 4.10 -62.53 -12.62
N LYS A 4 4.51 -61.26 -12.58
CA LYS A 4 4.19 -60.25 -13.60
C LYS A 4 5.46 -59.53 -14.02
N THR A 5 5.65 -59.31 -15.32
CA THR A 5 6.77 -58.49 -15.81
C THR A 5 6.43 -57.01 -15.63
N ILE A 6 7.23 -56.31 -14.85
CA ILE A 6 7.12 -54.88 -14.55
C ILE A 6 8.50 -54.26 -14.76
N ASP A 7 8.57 -53.16 -15.53
CA ASP A 7 9.83 -52.49 -15.90
C ASP A 7 10.91 -53.41 -16.48
N GLY A 8 10.48 -54.44 -17.22
CA GLY A 8 11.38 -55.43 -17.83
C GLY A 8 11.88 -56.52 -16.90
N HIS A 9 11.42 -56.55 -15.64
CA HIS A 9 11.81 -57.55 -14.63
C HIS A 9 10.62 -58.38 -14.16
N PRO A 10 10.82 -59.68 -13.88
CA PRO A 10 9.79 -60.50 -13.23
C PRO A 10 9.61 -60.09 -11.77
N VAL A 11 8.38 -59.80 -11.37
CA VAL A 11 8.00 -59.43 -10.00
C VAL A 11 6.98 -60.44 -9.49
N ALA A 12 7.28 -61.07 -8.35
CA ALA A 12 6.36 -61.97 -7.65
C ALA A 12 5.34 -61.17 -6.83
N GLY A 13 4.10 -61.65 -6.78
CA GLY A 13 3.02 -60.95 -6.08
C GLY A 13 1.67 -61.65 -6.12
N SER A 14 0.61 -60.88 -5.88
CA SER A 14 -0.78 -61.34 -5.87
C SER A 14 -1.73 -60.30 -6.44
N TYR A 15 -2.81 -60.77 -7.06
CA TYR A 15 -3.92 -59.90 -7.46
C TYR A 15 -4.84 -59.62 -6.28
N ASN A 16 -5.19 -58.35 -6.12
CA ASN A 16 -6.15 -57.88 -5.14
C ASN A 16 -7.59 -58.05 -5.66
N PRO A 17 -8.61 -57.99 -4.77
CA PRO A 17 -10.02 -58.07 -5.16
C PRO A 17 -10.47 -57.00 -6.17
N ASP A 18 -9.77 -55.86 -6.23
CA ASP A 18 -10.00 -54.77 -7.18
C ASP A 18 -9.46 -55.08 -8.60
N GLY A 19 -8.72 -56.19 -8.79
CA GLY A 19 -8.07 -56.56 -10.03
C GLY A 19 -6.66 -55.99 -10.21
N GLY A 20 -6.17 -55.18 -9.27
CA GLY A 20 -4.79 -54.69 -9.24
C GLY A 20 -3.80 -55.76 -8.81
N PHE A 21 -2.52 -55.58 -9.09
CA PHE A 21 -1.43 -56.50 -8.70
C PHE A 21 -0.52 -55.83 -7.67
N PHE A 22 -0.32 -56.47 -6.53
CA PHE A 22 0.65 -56.07 -5.51
C PHE A 22 1.88 -56.96 -5.58
N SER A 23 3.07 -56.37 -5.55
CA SER A 23 4.31 -57.13 -5.36
C SER A 23 4.41 -57.68 -3.95
N GLU A 24 5.03 -58.85 -3.83
CA GLU A 24 5.24 -59.52 -2.54
C GLU A 24 6.16 -58.73 -1.60
N ASP A 25 7.11 -57.98 -2.16
CA ASP A 25 7.99 -57.09 -1.39
C ASP A 25 7.31 -55.77 -0.97
N GLY A 26 6.05 -55.55 -1.37
CA GLY A 26 5.24 -54.40 -0.99
C GLY A 26 5.69 -53.07 -1.60
N LYS A 27 6.55 -53.09 -2.63
CA LYS A 27 7.13 -51.88 -3.25
C LYS A 27 6.48 -51.45 -4.55
N ILE A 28 5.69 -52.31 -5.17
CA ILE A 28 5.06 -52.06 -6.47
C ILE A 28 3.57 -52.41 -6.37
N TYR A 29 2.74 -51.47 -6.82
CA TYR A 29 1.33 -51.71 -7.10
C TYR A 29 1.06 -51.41 -8.57
N VAL A 30 0.40 -52.33 -9.26
CA VAL A 30 -0.12 -52.13 -10.61
C VAL A 30 -1.62 -52.00 -10.52
N THR A 31 -2.16 -50.85 -10.91
CA THR A 31 -3.61 -50.59 -10.88
C THR A 31 -4.37 -51.56 -11.81
N PRO A 32 -5.70 -51.69 -11.65
CA PRO A 32 -6.50 -52.50 -12.58
C PRO A 32 -6.41 -52.03 -14.04
N SER A 33 -6.10 -50.75 -14.28
CA SER A 33 -5.88 -50.20 -15.62
C SER A 33 -4.47 -50.47 -16.18
N GLY A 34 -3.58 -51.07 -15.38
CA GLY A 34 -2.22 -51.42 -15.77
C GLY A 34 -1.17 -50.35 -15.47
N GLU A 35 -1.51 -49.28 -14.75
CA GLU A 35 -0.56 -48.25 -14.34
C GLU A 35 0.35 -48.78 -13.24
N VAL A 36 1.67 -48.62 -13.39
CA VAL A 36 2.66 -49.08 -12.42
C VAL A 36 2.98 -47.95 -11.45
N GLN A 37 2.84 -48.21 -10.16
CA GLN A 37 3.16 -47.30 -9.07
C GLN A 37 4.27 -47.91 -8.19
N HIS A 38 5.31 -47.11 -7.91
CA HIS A 38 6.39 -47.48 -7.01
C HIS A 38 6.16 -46.82 -5.65
N GLY A 39 6.51 -47.50 -4.57
CA GLY A 39 6.25 -47.00 -3.22
C GLY A 39 6.61 -47.96 -2.12
N ILE A 40 5.87 -47.90 -1.02
CA ILE A 40 5.96 -48.84 0.11
C ILE A 40 4.57 -49.20 0.60
N THR A 41 4.46 -50.37 1.22
CA THR A 41 3.27 -50.75 1.99
C THR A 41 3.50 -50.39 3.45
N ALA A 42 2.63 -49.56 4.01
CA ALA A 42 2.65 -49.17 5.40
C ALA A 42 2.23 -50.32 6.33
N PRO A 43 2.51 -50.25 7.65
CA PRO A 43 2.17 -51.31 8.60
C PRO A 43 0.67 -51.64 8.69
N ASP A 44 -0.19 -50.71 8.30
CA ASP A 44 -1.64 -50.88 8.22
C ASP A 44 -2.11 -51.57 6.93
N GLY A 45 -1.19 -51.91 6.03
CA GLY A 45 -1.45 -52.59 4.76
C GLY A 45 -1.80 -51.65 3.61
N HIS A 46 -1.83 -50.33 3.82
CA HIS A 46 -2.05 -49.38 2.74
C HIS A 46 -0.77 -49.15 1.93
N PHE A 47 -0.91 -49.13 0.60
CA PHE A 47 0.20 -48.75 -0.27
C PHE A 47 0.27 -47.25 -0.43
N LEU A 48 1.48 -46.72 -0.28
CA LEU A 48 1.81 -45.32 -0.41
C LEU A 48 2.59 -45.14 -1.72
N PRO A 49 1.97 -44.61 -2.79
CA PRO A 49 2.67 -44.26 -4.01
C PRO A 49 3.77 -43.22 -3.71
N ASN A 50 4.96 -43.43 -4.27
CA ASN A 50 6.19 -42.70 -3.93
C ASN A 50 6.45 -42.65 -2.42
N GLY A 51 6.06 -43.73 -1.73
CA GLY A 51 6.17 -43.81 -0.30
C GLY A 51 7.61 -43.99 0.16
N GLU A 52 7.95 -43.36 1.29
CA GLU A 52 9.26 -43.40 1.91
C GLU A 52 9.10 -43.64 3.42
N VAL A 53 10.10 -44.27 4.05
CA VAL A 53 10.21 -44.32 5.52
C VAL A 53 11.30 -43.35 5.94
N ARG A 54 10.94 -42.33 6.72
CA ARG A 54 11.91 -41.38 7.28
C ARG A 54 12.05 -41.56 8.78
N THR A 55 13.29 -41.57 9.25
CA THR A 55 13.58 -41.50 10.69
C THR A 55 13.73 -40.04 11.09
N VAL A 56 12.79 -39.55 11.90
CA VAL A 56 12.80 -38.20 12.45
C VAL A 56 12.78 -38.31 13.96
N GLU A 57 13.76 -37.69 14.63
CA GLU A 57 13.87 -37.69 16.10
C GLU A 57 13.81 -39.10 16.72
N GLY A 58 14.43 -40.08 16.05
CA GLY A 58 14.48 -41.47 16.50
C GLY A 58 13.21 -42.30 16.24
N HIS A 59 12.17 -41.72 15.63
CA HIS A 59 10.92 -42.38 15.27
C HIS A 59 10.81 -42.57 13.75
N GLN A 60 10.27 -43.71 13.31
CA GLN A 60 10.03 -43.99 11.90
C GLN A 60 8.65 -43.50 11.48
N PHE A 61 8.60 -42.71 10.42
CA PHE A 61 7.37 -42.23 9.81
C PHE A 61 7.25 -42.80 8.40
N TYR A 62 6.10 -43.38 8.11
CA TYR A 62 5.69 -43.82 6.78
C TYR A 62 4.94 -42.68 6.13
N GLY A 63 5.23 -42.36 4.87
CA GLY A 63 4.62 -41.22 4.22
C GLY A 63 4.93 -41.15 2.74
N MET A 64 4.50 -40.07 2.10
CA MET A 64 4.67 -39.87 0.65
C MET A 64 5.60 -38.70 0.38
N VAL A 65 6.53 -38.91 -0.55
CA VAL A 65 7.34 -37.82 -1.10
C VAL A 65 6.55 -37.14 -2.22
N GLN A 66 6.35 -35.84 -2.06
CA GLN A 66 5.69 -34.98 -3.04
C GLN A 66 6.65 -34.61 -4.17
N SER A 67 6.10 -34.17 -5.31
CA SER A 67 6.90 -33.75 -6.47
C SER A 67 7.88 -32.61 -6.19
N ASN A 68 7.60 -31.78 -5.19
CA ASN A 68 8.49 -30.70 -4.74
C ASN A 68 9.61 -31.18 -3.78
N GLY A 69 9.69 -32.48 -3.48
CA GLY A 69 10.67 -33.07 -2.57
C GLY A 69 10.29 -33.06 -1.09
N SER A 70 9.13 -32.49 -0.73
CA SER A 70 8.62 -32.55 0.63
C SER A 70 8.08 -33.95 0.97
N PHE A 71 8.04 -34.29 2.26
CA PHE A 71 7.52 -35.56 2.76
C PHE A 71 6.40 -35.30 3.76
N PHE A 72 5.23 -35.89 3.50
CA PHE A 72 4.09 -35.89 4.43
C PHE A 72 3.93 -37.28 5.03
N SER A 73 3.89 -37.37 6.36
CA SER A 73 3.58 -38.64 7.01
C SER A 73 2.13 -39.05 6.75
N GLN A 74 1.93 -40.36 6.65
CA GLN A 74 0.63 -40.98 6.43
C GLN A 74 -0.34 -40.74 7.60
N ASP A 75 0.19 -40.68 8.83
CA ASP A 75 -0.58 -40.33 10.03
C ASP A 75 -0.97 -38.84 10.09
N GLY A 76 -0.46 -38.03 9.16
CA GLY A 76 -0.76 -36.60 9.06
C GLY A 76 -0.17 -35.76 10.18
N THR A 77 0.77 -36.27 10.98
CA THR A 77 1.35 -35.52 12.11
C THR A 77 2.68 -34.83 11.79
N LEU A 78 3.28 -35.14 10.65
CA LEU A 78 4.62 -34.69 10.29
C LEU A 78 4.67 -34.20 8.84
N TRP A 79 5.27 -33.02 8.66
CA TRP A 79 5.64 -32.51 7.34
C TRP A 79 7.11 -32.11 7.33
N VAL A 80 7.90 -32.77 6.47
CA VAL A 80 9.30 -32.40 6.20
C VAL A 80 9.36 -31.64 4.88
N ARG A 81 9.78 -30.38 4.94
CA ARG A 81 9.92 -29.52 3.77
C ARG A 81 11.09 -29.93 2.88
N PRO A 82 11.14 -29.44 1.62
CA PRO A 82 12.25 -29.72 0.71
C PRO A 82 13.62 -29.23 1.25
N ASP A 83 13.62 -28.20 2.09
CA ASP A 83 14.82 -27.66 2.74
C ASP A 83 15.26 -28.47 3.99
N GLY A 84 14.53 -29.53 4.34
CA GLY A 84 14.80 -30.37 5.50
C GLY A 84 14.16 -29.89 6.81
N THR A 85 13.45 -28.75 6.81
CA THR A 85 12.70 -28.28 7.99
C THR A 85 11.63 -29.28 8.36
N VAL A 86 11.60 -29.68 9.63
CA VAL A 86 10.60 -30.60 10.19
C VAL A 86 9.51 -29.79 10.89
N LEU A 87 8.25 -30.03 10.52
CA LEU A 87 7.08 -29.45 11.17
C LEU A 87 6.24 -30.57 11.78
N HIS A 88 5.95 -30.43 13.07
CA HIS A 88 5.02 -31.29 13.80
C HIS A 88 3.66 -30.61 13.86
N GLY A 89 2.59 -31.37 13.62
CA GLY A 89 1.29 -30.77 13.39
C GLY A 89 0.18 -31.78 13.19
N THR A 90 -0.86 -31.36 12.48
CA THR A 90 -2.00 -32.20 12.13
C THR A 90 -2.56 -31.79 10.77
N THR A 91 -2.70 -32.76 9.87
CA THR A 91 -3.41 -32.59 8.60
C THR A 91 -4.92 -32.64 8.83
N LYS A 92 -5.63 -31.57 8.44
CA LYS A 92 -7.09 -31.50 8.44
C LYS A 92 -7.70 -32.35 7.32
N PRO A 93 -9.01 -32.68 7.40
CA PRO A 93 -9.70 -33.40 6.33
C PRO A 93 -9.65 -32.73 4.95
N ASP A 94 -9.46 -31.41 4.90
CA ASP A 94 -9.30 -30.65 3.66
C ASP A 94 -7.86 -30.70 3.09
N GLY A 95 -6.95 -31.42 3.76
CA GLY A 95 -5.54 -31.55 3.37
C GLY A 95 -4.62 -30.48 3.94
N THR A 96 -5.14 -29.50 4.69
CA THR A 96 -4.32 -28.42 5.28
C THR A 96 -3.51 -28.94 6.46
N PHE A 97 -2.20 -28.75 6.46
CA PHE A 97 -1.33 -29.09 7.59
C PHE A 97 -1.21 -27.91 8.56
N ILE A 98 -1.71 -28.09 9.78
CA ILE A 98 -1.64 -27.09 10.86
C ILE A 98 -0.51 -27.46 11.82
N THR A 99 0.27 -26.47 12.24
CA THR A 99 1.37 -26.61 13.21
C THR A 99 1.30 -25.48 14.24
N GLU A 100 2.08 -25.59 15.31
CA GLU A 100 2.20 -24.54 16.32
C GLU A 100 3.44 -23.68 16.07
N LYS A 101 3.30 -22.37 16.23
CA LYS A 101 4.39 -21.40 16.23
C LYS A 101 4.32 -20.56 17.50
N MET A 102 5.46 -20.37 18.16
CA MET A 102 5.54 -19.45 19.30
C MET A 102 5.53 -18.00 18.78
N ILE A 103 4.53 -17.23 19.18
CA ILE A 103 4.33 -15.82 18.84
C ILE A 103 4.02 -15.08 20.15
N ASP A 104 4.80 -14.04 20.47
CA ASP A 104 4.66 -13.27 21.72
C ASP A 104 4.59 -14.12 23.00
N GLY A 105 5.36 -15.21 23.04
CA GLY A 105 5.40 -16.12 24.18
C GLY A 105 4.21 -17.09 24.28
N HIS A 106 3.31 -17.12 23.30
CA HIS A 106 2.15 -18.01 23.23
C HIS A 106 2.26 -18.94 22.03
N ALA A 107 1.78 -20.18 22.17
CA ALA A 107 1.66 -21.10 21.04
C ALA A 107 0.43 -20.72 20.20
N VAL A 108 0.65 -20.47 18.92
CA VAL A 108 -0.40 -20.13 17.94
C VAL A 108 -0.46 -21.25 16.91
N SER A 109 -1.63 -21.85 16.74
CA SER A 109 -1.89 -22.84 15.69
C SER A 109 -2.08 -22.14 14.34
N GLY A 110 -1.49 -22.69 13.28
CA GLY A 110 -1.62 -22.11 11.94
C GLY A 110 -0.88 -22.90 10.87
N SER A 111 -0.84 -22.34 9.67
CA SER A 111 -0.21 -22.95 8.51
C SER A 111 0.96 -22.10 8.04
N PHE A 112 1.98 -22.76 7.51
CA PHE A 112 3.02 -22.07 6.78
C PHE A 112 2.76 -22.10 5.28
N TYR A 113 2.97 -20.95 4.64
CA TYR A 113 3.04 -20.83 3.20
C TYR A 113 4.40 -21.30 2.66
N THR A 114 4.44 -21.55 1.36
CA THR A 114 5.65 -21.99 0.65
C THR A 114 6.78 -20.96 0.70
N ASN A 115 6.46 -19.68 0.84
CA ASN A 115 7.43 -18.60 1.01
C ASN A 115 7.97 -18.48 2.45
N GLY A 116 7.53 -19.33 3.38
CA GLY A 116 7.95 -19.32 4.78
C GLY A 116 7.11 -18.44 5.69
N ALA A 117 6.15 -17.67 5.17
CA ALA A 117 5.20 -16.93 5.99
C ALA A 117 4.30 -17.89 6.78
N PHE A 118 3.80 -17.44 7.93
CA PHE A 118 2.87 -18.18 8.79
C PHE A 118 1.56 -17.42 8.93
N PHE A 119 0.45 -18.14 8.93
CA PHE A 119 -0.87 -17.58 9.15
C PHE A 119 -1.61 -18.39 10.19
N SER A 120 -2.12 -17.73 11.22
CA SER A 120 -2.86 -18.40 12.27
C SER A 120 -4.17 -18.97 11.76
N GLU A 121 -4.58 -20.07 12.36
CA GLU A 121 -5.82 -20.76 12.03
C GLU A 121 -7.06 -19.92 12.36
N ASP A 122 -6.97 -19.09 13.42
CA ASP A 122 -8.04 -18.18 13.82
C ASP A 122 -8.08 -16.89 12.99
N GLY A 123 -7.12 -16.71 12.05
CA GLY A 123 -7.05 -15.55 11.16
C GLY A 123 -6.69 -14.23 11.85
N THR A 124 -6.10 -14.28 13.05
CA THR A 124 -5.74 -13.08 13.82
C THR A 124 -4.27 -12.71 13.76
N VAL A 125 -3.40 -13.60 13.27
CA VAL A 125 -1.96 -13.39 13.21
C VAL A 125 -1.40 -13.80 11.86
N TYR A 126 -0.62 -12.89 11.27
CA TYR A 126 0.23 -13.13 10.12
C TYR A 126 1.69 -12.91 10.51
N VAL A 127 2.57 -13.81 10.09
CA VAL A 127 4.02 -13.61 10.21
C VAL A 127 4.61 -13.67 8.81
N ASP A 128 5.27 -12.59 8.41
CA ASP A 128 5.88 -12.52 7.09
C ASP A 128 7.09 -13.48 6.95
N PRO A 129 7.62 -13.70 5.74
CA PRO A 129 8.80 -14.55 5.53
C PRO A 129 10.06 -14.09 6.28
N SER A 130 10.15 -12.82 6.67
CA SER A 130 11.27 -12.25 7.44
C SER A 130 11.11 -12.45 8.94
N GLY A 131 9.95 -12.91 9.41
CA GLY A 131 9.63 -13.13 10.81
C GLY A 131 8.94 -11.94 11.48
N ASN A 132 8.53 -10.90 10.75
CA ASN A 132 7.76 -9.80 11.33
C ASN A 132 6.34 -10.28 11.64
N VAL A 133 5.88 -10.00 12.86
CA VAL A 133 4.56 -10.40 13.36
C VAL A 133 3.58 -9.25 13.16
N GLU A 134 2.43 -9.55 12.56
CA GLU A 134 1.29 -8.65 12.42
C GLU A 134 0.06 -9.27 13.08
N HIS A 135 -0.61 -8.48 13.92
CA HIS A 135 -1.90 -8.84 14.50
C HIS A 135 -3.02 -8.14 13.76
N GLY A 136 -4.18 -8.77 13.68
CA GLY A 136 -5.31 -8.22 12.95
C GLY A 136 -6.50 -9.16 12.94
N ILE A 137 -7.26 -9.10 11.85
CA ILE A 137 -8.41 -9.98 11.60
C ILE A 137 -8.40 -10.41 10.13
N THR A 138 -9.05 -11.53 9.85
CA THR A 138 -9.32 -11.96 8.47
C THR A 138 -10.76 -11.60 8.13
N ALA A 139 -10.94 -10.78 7.10
CA ALA A 139 -12.26 -10.44 6.60
C ALA A 139 -12.90 -11.65 5.89
N PRO A 140 -14.24 -11.67 5.69
CA PRO A 140 -14.94 -12.79 5.07
C PRO A 140 -14.51 -13.10 3.63
N ASP A 141 -13.85 -12.16 2.96
CA ASP A 141 -13.25 -12.33 1.63
C ASP A 141 -11.88 -13.04 1.68
N GLY A 142 -11.39 -13.38 2.86
CA GLY A 142 -10.10 -14.04 3.10
C GLY A 142 -8.92 -13.08 3.20
N HIS A 143 -9.12 -11.76 3.11
CA HIS A 143 -8.05 -10.79 3.24
C HIS A 143 -7.73 -10.53 4.72
N PHE A 144 -6.45 -10.66 5.07
CA PHE A 144 -5.94 -10.24 6.37
C PHE A 144 -5.84 -8.72 6.43
N LEU A 145 -6.38 -8.13 7.50
CA LEU A 145 -6.35 -6.71 7.80
C LEU A 145 -5.40 -6.49 8.98
N PRO A 146 -4.17 -5.99 8.74
CA PRO A 146 -3.25 -5.64 9.81
C PRO A 146 -3.87 -4.57 10.70
N ASN A 147 -3.83 -4.80 12.02
CA ASN A 147 -4.52 -4.02 13.04
C ASN A 147 -6.03 -3.85 12.76
N GLY A 148 -6.62 -4.81 12.05
CA GLY A 148 -8.03 -4.77 11.70
C GLY A 148 -8.92 -4.96 12.93
N GLU A 149 -10.12 -4.37 12.85
CA GLU A 149 -11.14 -4.38 13.90
C GLU A 149 -12.49 -4.76 13.27
N VAL A 150 -13.35 -5.45 14.04
CA VAL A 150 -14.74 -5.68 13.67
C VAL A 150 -15.63 -4.77 14.51
N ARG A 151 -16.48 -3.97 13.86
CA ARG A 151 -17.52 -3.18 14.54
C ARG A 151 -18.91 -3.61 14.15
N THR A 152 -19.83 -3.63 15.10
CA THR A 152 -21.26 -3.82 14.81
C THR A 152 -21.90 -2.48 14.46
N VAL A 153 -22.27 -2.31 13.19
CA VAL A 153 -22.95 -1.11 12.68
C VAL A 153 -24.35 -1.51 12.20
N GLY A 154 -25.39 -1.00 12.87
CA GLY A 154 -26.78 -1.31 12.50
C GLY A 154 -27.13 -2.80 12.58
N GLY A 155 -26.48 -3.55 13.48
CA GLY A 155 -26.68 -5.00 13.64
C GLY A 155 -25.89 -5.87 12.66
N GLN A 156 -25.05 -5.28 11.81
CA GLN A 156 -24.16 -6.00 10.90
C GLN A 156 -22.70 -5.81 11.32
N GLU A 157 -21.89 -6.85 11.18
CA GLU A 157 -20.45 -6.76 11.36
C GLU A 157 -19.82 -6.03 10.16
N VAL A 158 -18.99 -5.04 10.47
CA VAL A 158 -18.22 -4.25 9.50
C VAL A 158 -16.76 -4.42 9.84
N TYR A 159 -16.00 -4.89 8.87
CA TYR A 159 -14.57 -5.16 8.96
C TYR A 159 -13.80 -3.93 8.46
N GLY A 160 -12.72 -3.58 9.12
CA GLY A 160 -11.95 -2.40 8.78
C GLY A 160 -10.79 -2.20 9.72
N VAL A 161 -10.34 -0.96 9.85
CA VAL A 161 -9.17 -0.60 10.67
C VAL A 161 -9.58 0.45 11.70
N GLY A 162 -9.19 0.21 12.94
CA GLY A 162 -9.26 1.20 14.02
C GLY A 162 -8.15 2.23 13.88
N LEU A 163 -8.48 3.51 14.04
CA LEU A 163 -7.56 4.63 13.91
C LEU A 163 -7.11 5.14 15.28
N PRO A 164 -5.99 5.90 15.39
CA PRO A 164 -5.41 6.27 16.69
C PRO A 164 -6.31 7.09 17.61
N ASP A 165 -7.27 7.84 17.08
CA ASP A 165 -8.26 8.59 17.86
C ASP A 165 -9.45 7.74 18.33
N GLY A 166 -9.46 6.43 18.02
CA GLY A 166 -10.58 5.53 18.29
C GLY A 166 -11.67 5.53 17.21
N SER A 167 -11.50 6.32 16.15
CA SER A 167 -12.37 6.22 14.97
C SER A 167 -12.08 4.94 14.18
N PHE A 168 -12.91 4.64 13.20
CA PHE A 168 -12.83 3.42 12.39
C PHE A 168 -13.19 3.73 10.95
N MET A 169 -12.49 3.07 10.02
CA MET A 169 -12.79 3.08 8.60
C MET A 169 -12.97 1.64 8.12
N SER A 170 -14.08 1.37 7.42
CA SER A 170 -14.34 0.07 6.83
C SER A 170 -13.34 -0.26 5.72
N GLN A 171 -13.08 -1.55 5.53
CA GLN A 171 -12.18 -2.09 4.51
C GLN A 171 -12.61 -1.67 3.09
N ASP A 172 -13.92 -1.61 2.83
CA ASP A 172 -14.49 -1.17 1.55
C ASP A 172 -14.52 0.35 1.38
N HIS A 173 -14.07 1.10 2.39
CA HIS A 173 -14.05 2.55 2.43
C HIS A 173 -15.41 3.24 2.28
N THR A 174 -16.51 2.55 2.58
CA THR A 174 -17.87 3.10 2.47
C THR A 174 -18.44 3.60 3.80
N THR A 175 -17.82 3.22 4.92
CA THR A 175 -18.34 3.48 6.25
C THR A 175 -17.22 3.94 7.18
N ILE A 176 -17.46 5.07 7.86
CA ILE A 176 -16.65 5.51 8.99
C ILE A 176 -17.47 5.50 10.27
N VAL A 177 -16.80 5.26 11.39
CA VAL A 177 -17.36 5.42 12.73
C VAL A 177 -16.45 6.35 13.52
N LEU A 178 -16.97 7.49 13.96
CA LEU A 178 -16.24 8.46 14.77
C LEU A 178 -16.04 7.94 16.20
N PRO A 179 -15.11 8.52 16.99
CA PRO A 179 -14.80 8.04 18.34
C PRO A 179 -16.01 8.03 19.28
N GLU A 180 -16.95 8.97 19.10
CA GLU A 180 -18.20 9.06 19.87
C GLU A 180 -19.31 8.11 19.39
N GLY A 181 -19.04 7.30 18.37
CA GLY A 181 -19.96 6.29 17.84
C GLY A 181 -20.84 6.75 16.68
N THR A 182 -20.68 8.00 16.21
CA THR A 182 -21.40 8.48 15.02
C THR A 182 -20.97 7.67 13.80
N VAL A 183 -21.95 7.10 13.08
CA VAL A 183 -21.71 6.34 11.85
C VAL A 183 -22.01 7.23 10.66
N ALA A 184 -21.06 7.35 9.73
CA ALA A 184 -21.29 7.99 8.43
C ALA A 184 -21.01 7.00 7.30
N ARG A 185 -21.97 6.89 6.37
CA ARG A 185 -21.82 6.14 5.12
C ARG A 185 -21.60 7.10 3.97
N GLY A 186 -20.77 6.75 3.01
CA GLY A 186 -20.30 7.72 2.03
C GLY A 186 -19.27 7.16 1.05
N THR A 187 -18.56 8.09 0.43
CA THR A 187 -17.49 7.80 -0.53
C THR A 187 -16.17 8.36 -0.03
N TYR A 188 -15.14 7.54 -0.01
CA TYR A 188 -13.78 7.95 0.29
C TYR A 188 -13.02 8.30 -1.00
N ASP A 189 -12.49 9.51 -1.06
CA ASP A 189 -11.53 9.92 -2.06
C ASP A 189 -10.11 9.69 -1.52
N GLN A 190 -9.49 8.59 -1.96
CA GLN A 190 -8.13 8.23 -1.58
C GLN A 190 -7.10 9.29 -1.99
N SER A 191 -7.39 10.08 -3.03
CA SER A 191 -6.44 11.06 -3.54
C SER A 191 -6.30 12.28 -2.63
N THR A 192 -7.37 12.65 -1.95
CA THR A 192 -7.41 13.77 -1.01
C THR A 192 -7.46 13.34 0.45
N GLY A 193 -7.73 12.06 0.71
CA GLY A 193 -8.01 11.55 2.05
C GLY A 193 -9.36 12.03 2.59
N ILE A 194 -10.27 12.50 1.74
CA ILE A 194 -11.57 13.05 2.15
C ILE A 194 -12.66 12.00 2.03
N PHE A 195 -13.42 11.79 3.10
CA PHE A 195 -14.65 11.03 3.10
C PHE A 195 -15.85 11.98 3.03
N THR A 196 -16.72 11.78 2.05
CA THR A 196 -17.98 12.52 1.90
C THR A 196 -19.15 11.63 2.28
N GLY A 197 -19.80 11.97 3.39
CA GLY A 197 -21.00 11.29 3.86
C GLY A 197 -22.19 11.55 2.95
N GLN A 198 -23.11 10.59 2.88
CA GLN A 198 -24.37 10.69 2.13
C GLN A 198 -25.27 11.85 2.59
N ASN A 199 -25.08 12.32 3.82
CA ASN A 199 -25.75 13.48 4.40
C ASN A 199 -25.07 14.82 4.05
N GLY A 200 -24.02 14.80 3.22
CA GLY A 200 -23.23 15.99 2.86
C GLY A 200 -22.20 16.41 3.92
N SER A 201 -21.97 15.61 4.96
CA SER A 201 -20.87 15.87 5.90
C SER A 201 -19.53 15.47 5.29
N HIS A 202 -18.46 16.20 5.62
CA HIS A 202 -17.13 15.95 5.08
C HIS A 202 -16.14 15.68 6.22
N TYR A 203 -15.28 14.70 5.99
CA TYR A 203 -14.30 14.25 6.95
C TYR A 203 -12.95 14.05 6.27
N PHE A 204 -11.87 14.35 6.98
CA PHE A 204 -10.52 14.06 6.54
C PHE A 204 -9.95 12.90 7.35
N LEU A 205 -9.41 11.90 6.65
CA LEU A 205 -8.69 10.77 7.22
C LEU A 205 -7.20 11.10 7.30
N GLY A 206 -6.78 11.59 8.45
CA GLY A 206 -5.38 11.90 8.75
C GLY A 206 -4.68 10.78 9.52
N LYS A 207 -3.36 10.92 9.70
CA LYS A 207 -2.56 10.01 10.55
C LYS A 207 -3.05 9.95 12.00
N GLY A 208 -3.64 11.03 12.48
CA GLY A 208 -4.18 11.12 13.84
C GLY A 208 -5.60 10.57 13.99
N GLY A 209 -6.25 10.17 12.89
CA GLY A 209 -7.65 9.77 12.90
C GLY A 209 -8.54 10.61 11.99
N ILE A 210 -9.83 10.65 12.29
CA ILE A 210 -10.86 11.30 11.45
C ILE A 210 -11.21 12.67 12.02
N GLN A 211 -11.05 13.69 11.18
CA GLN A 211 -11.41 15.06 11.53
C GLN A 211 -12.59 15.53 10.68
N THR A 212 -13.59 16.15 11.31
CA THR A 212 -14.70 16.77 10.57
C THR A 212 -14.25 18.10 9.98
N GLY A 213 -14.78 18.45 8.81
CA GLY A 213 -14.51 19.74 8.19
C GLY A 213 -15.67 20.28 7.38
N SER A 214 -15.50 21.51 6.93
CA SER A 214 -16.42 22.20 6.02
C SER A 214 -15.64 22.82 4.87
N TYR A 215 -16.17 22.71 3.66
CA TYR A 215 -15.57 23.37 2.50
C TYR A 215 -15.62 24.88 2.63
N ARG A 216 -14.50 25.51 2.29
CA ARG A 216 -14.37 26.95 2.07
C ARG A 216 -14.87 27.29 0.66
N GLY A 217 -15.06 28.59 0.39
CA GLY A 217 -15.46 29.06 -0.95
C GLY A 217 -14.41 28.83 -2.04
N ASP A 218 -13.20 28.43 -1.67
CA ASP A 218 -12.15 27.99 -2.59
C ASP A 218 -12.15 26.46 -2.80
N GLY A 219 -13.04 25.70 -2.16
CA GLY A 219 -13.06 24.23 -2.27
C GLY A 219 -12.07 23.50 -1.35
N ALA A 220 -11.30 24.21 -0.52
CA ALA A 220 -10.46 23.58 0.50
C ALA A 220 -11.30 23.14 1.70
N LEU A 221 -10.96 22.02 2.34
CA LEU A 221 -11.65 21.55 3.53
C LEU A 221 -10.99 22.17 4.77
N LEU A 222 -11.72 23.05 5.47
CA LEU A 222 -11.30 23.60 6.76
C LEU A 222 -11.72 22.63 7.87
N LEU A 223 -10.74 22.11 8.61
CA LEU A 223 -10.95 21.18 9.71
C LEU A 223 -11.29 21.93 11.01
N THR A 224 -11.88 21.21 11.97
CA THR A 224 -12.28 21.78 13.27
C THR A 224 -11.13 22.36 14.09
N ASP A 225 -9.90 21.90 13.86
CA ASP A 225 -8.69 22.44 14.52
C ASP A 225 -8.11 23.69 13.83
N GLY A 226 -8.74 24.15 12.74
CA GLY A 226 -8.32 25.30 11.94
C GLY A 226 -7.31 24.97 10.84
N SER A 227 -6.83 23.71 10.76
CA SER A 227 -6.00 23.27 9.64
C SER A 227 -6.82 23.13 8.35
N VAL A 228 -6.14 23.16 7.20
CA VAL A 228 -6.78 23.17 5.89
C VAL A 228 -6.23 22.03 5.04
N VAL A 229 -7.12 21.17 4.56
CA VAL A 229 -6.82 20.14 3.57
C VAL A 229 -7.09 20.73 2.19
N ARG A 230 -6.06 20.78 1.36
CA ARG A 230 -6.18 21.31 0.01
C ARG A 230 -6.72 20.23 -0.92
N THR A 231 -7.66 20.64 -1.76
CA THR A 231 -8.23 19.85 -2.85
C THR A 231 -7.75 20.39 -4.19
N PRO A 232 -7.89 19.61 -5.28
CA PRO A 232 -7.64 20.11 -6.64
C PRO A 232 -8.43 21.38 -6.97
N GLU A 233 -9.68 21.50 -6.49
CA GLU A 233 -10.48 22.72 -6.67
C GLU A 233 -9.81 23.93 -6.00
N SER A 234 -9.33 23.77 -4.76
CA SER A 234 -8.64 24.86 -4.05
C SER A 234 -7.30 25.25 -4.62
N TRP A 235 -6.60 24.31 -5.26
CA TRP A 235 -5.38 24.63 -5.99
C TRP A 235 -5.67 25.43 -7.24
N ALA A 236 -6.70 25.07 -8.01
CA ALA A 236 -7.10 25.83 -9.19
C ALA A 236 -7.49 27.28 -8.85
N VAL A 237 -8.17 27.49 -7.72
CA VAL A 237 -8.50 28.84 -7.22
C VAL A 237 -7.23 29.63 -6.84
N ASP A 238 -6.32 29.02 -6.07
CA ASP A 238 -5.07 29.68 -5.65
C ASP A 238 -4.20 30.05 -6.87
N LEU A 239 -4.09 29.17 -7.87
CA LEU A 239 -3.37 29.44 -9.13
C LEU A 239 -3.96 30.62 -9.89
N ALA A 240 -5.28 30.66 -10.04
CA ALA A 240 -5.96 31.78 -10.71
C ALA A 240 -5.73 33.10 -9.97
N GLN A 241 -5.75 33.08 -8.63
CA GLN A 241 -5.46 34.25 -7.81
C GLN A 241 -4.00 34.72 -7.96
N MET A 242 -3.04 33.79 -7.96
CA MET A 242 -1.62 34.10 -8.18
C MET A 242 -1.37 34.73 -9.55
N ALA A 243 -1.98 34.19 -10.62
CA ALA A 243 -1.89 34.75 -11.96
C ALA A 243 -2.47 36.17 -12.01
N ASN A 244 -3.64 36.39 -11.40
CA ASN A 244 -4.25 37.71 -11.33
C ASN A 244 -3.39 38.73 -10.58
N ILE A 245 -2.85 38.36 -9.41
CA ILE A 245 -1.99 39.25 -8.62
C ILE A 245 -0.71 39.58 -9.40
N THR A 246 -0.12 38.59 -10.08
CA THR A 246 1.05 38.80 -10.96
C THR A 246 0.75 39.83 -12.05
N ASN A 247 -0.43 39.78 -12.66
CA ASN A 247 -0.86 40.76 -13.66
C ASN A 247 -1.06 42.17 -13.06
N ILE A 248 -1.68 42.27 -11.88
CA ILE A 248 -1.86 43.55 -11.19
C ILE A 248 -0.51 44.20 -10.87
N VAL A 249 0.42 43.42 -10.29
CA VAL A 249 1.78 43.91 -9.97
C VAL A 249 2.52 44.31 -11.25
N GLY A 250 2.43 43.51 -12.32
CA GLY A 250 3.02 43.83 -13.63
C GLY A 250 2.51 45.13 -14.25
N ASN A 251 1.21 45.39 -14.15
CA ASN A 251 0.61 46.64 -14.62
C ASN A 251 1.11 47.85 -13.81
N CYS A 252 1.18 47.72 -12.48
CA CYS A 252 1.73 48.75 -11.61
C CYS A 252 3.21 49.03 -11.93
N ALA A 253 4.02 47.99 -12.13
CA ALA A 253 5.42 48.13 -12.50
C ALA A 253 5.60 48.85 -13.85
N SER A 254 4.76 48.54 -14.84
CA SER A 254 4.77 49.22 -16.14
C SER A 254 4.46 50.72 -16.04
N LEU A 255 3.52 51.10 -15.17
CA LEU A 255 3.20 52.51 -14.89
C LEU A 255 4.35 53.24 -14.20
N ILE A 256 5.01 52.59 -13.25
CA ILE A 256 6.20 53.12 -12.57
C ILE A 256 7.33 53.31 -13.58
N ALA A 257 7.62 52.32 -14.42
CA ALA A 257 8.67 52.39 -15.44
C ALA A 257 8.43 53.55 -16.41
N THR A 258 7.18 53.72 -16.90
CA THR A 258 6.79 54.84 -17.76
C THR A 258 7.02 56.19 -17.07
N SER A 259 6.73 56.28 -15.77
CA SER A 259 6.95 57.49 -14.97
C SER A 259 8.45 57.77 -14.79
N CYS A 260 9.25 56.74 -14.53
CA CYS A 260 10.71 56.83 -14.45
C CYS A 260 11.33 57.34 -15.76
N ASP A 261 10.89 56.79 -16.90
CA ASP A 261 11.35 57.20 -18.24
C ASP A 261 11.00 58.66 -18.51
N THR A 262 9.78 59.06 -18.17
CA THR A 262 9.31 60.44 -18.30
C THR A 262 10.16 61.39 -17.47
N ILE A 263 10.42 61.07 -16.21
CA ILE A 263 11.23 61.91 -15.33
C ILE A 263 12.68 61.99 -15.85
N THR A 264 13.27 60.86 -16.24
CA THR A 264 14.62 60.81 -16.82
C THR A 264 14.73 61.68 -18.08
N ALA A 265 13.73 61.62 -18.97
CA ALA A 265 13.66 62.47 -20.16
C ALA A 265 13.58 63.97 -19.81
N GLN A 266 12.82 64.34 -18.77
CA GLN A 266 12.76 65.72 -18.30
C GLN A 266 14.10 66.20 -17.72
N TYR A 267 14.79 65.37 -16.94
CA TYR A 267 16.13 65.68 -16.42
C TYR A 267 17.13 65.95 -17.55
N ARG A 268 17.16 65.10 -18.58
CA ARG A 268 18.03 65.29 -19.76
C ARG A 268 17.70 66.56 -20.53
N THR A 269 16.43 66.92 -20.64
CA THR A 269 15.98 68.16 -21.29
C THR A 269 16.48 69.40 -20.54
N ILE A 270 16.39 69.39 -19.20
CA ILE A 270 16.87 70.49 -18.34
C ILE A 270 18.39 70.61 -18.44
N GLU A 271 19.11 69.49 -18.35
CA GLU A 271 20.58 69.44 -18.48
C GLU A 271 21.04 70.07 -19.80
N GLY A 272 20.43 69.68 -20.92
CA GLY A 272 20.76 70.25 -22.24
C GLY A 272 20.44 71.75 -22.38
N SER A 273 19.57 72.29 -21.52
CA SER A 273 19.16 73.69 -21.55
C SER A 273 19.97 74.59 -20.60
N TRP A 274 20.69 74.03 -19.62
CA TRP A 274 21.31 74.79 -18.54
C TRP A 274 22.85 74.86 -18.64
N ALA A 275 23.37 75.79 -19.45
CA ALA A 275 24.81 75.93 -19.75
C ALA A 275 25.66 76.66 -18.69
N SER A 276 25.19 76.82 -17.45
CA SER A 276 25.92 77.53 -16.38
C SER A 276 26.72 76.55 -15.50
N PRO A 277 27.68 77.02 -14.67
CA PRO A 277 28.40 76.15 -13.72
C PRO A 277 27.48 75.34 -12.79
N ALA A 278 26.27 75.84 -12.47
CA ALA A 278 25.26 75.10 -11.70
C ALA A 278 24.68 73.87 -12.43
N GLY A 279 24.88 73.77 -13.76
CA GLY A 279 24.47 72.61 -14.55
C GLY A 279 25.26 71.34 -14.20
N GLY A 280 26.51 71.46 -13.74
CA GLY A 280 27.32 70.32 -13.31
C GLY A 280 26.76 69.63 -12.05
N ASP A 281 26.28 70.41 -11.07
CA ASP A 281 25.63 69.85 -9.89
C ASP A 281 24.29 69.20 -10.23
N PHE A 282 23.55 69.76 -11.19
CA PHE A 282 22.30 69.17 -11.67
C PHE A 282 22.52 67.83 -12.40
N ALA A 283 23.56 67.71 -13.24
CA ALA A 283 23.91 66.46 -13.92
C ALA A 283 24.24 65.32 -12.93
N ASN A 284 24.93 65.64 -11.84
CA ASN A 284 25.20 64.68 -10.76
C ASN A 284 23.91 64.19 -10.08
N VAL A 285 22.94 65.09 -9.84
CA VAL A 285 21.64 64.71 -9.29
C VAL A 285 20.84 63.88 -10.30
N ALA A 286 20.81 64.27 -11.57
CA ALA A 286 20.13 63.53 -12.64
C ALA A 286 20.64 62.09 -12.75
N THR A 287 21.96 61.90 -12.73
CA THR A 287 22.60 60.57 -12.76
C THR A 287 22.17 59.70 -11.58
N ARG A 288 22.10 60.29 -10.38
CA ARG A 288 21.67 59.56 -9.17
C ARG A 288 20.19 59.17 -9.25
N VAL A 289 19.34 60.04 -9.78
CA VAL A 289 17.91 59.77 -9.99
C VAL A 289 17.72 58.66 -11.02
N GLU A 290 18.41 58.73 -12.15
CA GLU A 290 18.38 57.69 -13.20
C GLU A 290 18.83 56.33 -12.67
N SER A 291 19.92 56.29 -11.88
CA SER A 291 20.39 55.07 -11.23
C SER A 291 19.35 54.49 -10.26
N ALA A 292 18.74 55.32 -9.41
CA ALA A 292 17.72 54.88 -8.46
C ALA A 292 16.46 54.34 -9.17
N MET A 293 16.03 55.00 -10.25
CA MET A 293 14.89 54.57 -11.07
C MET A 293 15.18 53.25 -11.80
N THR A 294 16.39 53.10 -12.33
CA THR A 294 16.84 51.84 -12.93
C THR A 294 16.80 50.70 -11.91
N MET A 295 17.35 50.92 -10.72
CA MET A 295 17.32 49.93 -9.63
C MET A 295 15.89 49.54 -9.23
N LEU A 296 14.97 50.51 -9.15
CA LEU A 296 13.57 50.24 -8.83
C LEU A 296 12.91 49.37 -9.91
N ASN A 297 13.09 49.71 -11.19
CA ASN A 297 12.54 48.92 -12.29
C ASN A 297 13.11 47.48 -12.27
N THR A 298 14.42 47.32 -12.08
CA THR A 298 15.04 45.99 -11.96
C THR A 298 14.47 45.18 -10.80
N LEU A 299 14.22 45.80 -9.64
CA LEU A 299 13.65 45.10 -8.49
C LEU A 299 12.19 44.67 -8.74
N LEU A 300 11.41 45.51 -9.43
CA LEU A 300 10.02 45.19 -9.79
C LEU A 300 9.98 44.04 -10.80
N ASP A 301 10.84 44.06 -11.82
CA ASP A 301 10.95 42.98 -12.80
C ASP A 301 11.35 41.66 -12.14
N ASP A 302 12.37 41.64 -11.26
CA ASP A 302 12.78 40.45 -10.51
C ASP A 302 11.63 39.91 -9.63
N THR A 303 10.85 40.80 -9.00
CA THR A 303 9.70 40.40 -8.19
C THR A 303 8.63 39.72 -9.04
N ILE A 304 8.29 40.28 -10.20
CA ILE A 304 7.29 39.72 -11.12
C ILE A 304 7.76 38.37 -11.67
N ASP A 305 9.04 38.27 -12.05
CA ASP A 305 9.60 37.02 -12.57
C ASP A 305 9.58 35.92 -11.50
N ARG A 306 9.91 36.23 -10.24
CA ARG A 306 9.78 35.27 -9.13
C ARG A 306 8.34 34.86 -8.90
N MET A 307 7.37 35.76 -9.03
CA MET A 307 5.94 35.42 -8.92
C MET A 307 5.51 34.46 -10.03
N ARG A 308 5.93 34.71 -11.27
CA ARG A 308 5.68 33.81 -12.42
C ARG A 308 6.31 32.44 -12.23
N ILE A 309 7.59 32.40 -11.84
CA ILE A 309 8.29 31.14 -11.57
C ILE A 309 7.59 30.36 -10.45
N THR A 310 7.13 31.04 -9.40
CA THR A 310 6.40 30.39 -8.31
C THR A 310 5.08 29.80 -8.82
N HIS A 311 4.31 30.56 -9.61
CA HIS A 311 3.09 30.07 -10.23
C HIS A 311 3.36 28.83 -11.11
N ASP A 312 4.36 28.87 -11.98
CA ASP A 312 4.67 27.79 -12.91
C ASP A 312 5.17 26.53 -12.17
N ASN A 313 5.96 26.70 -11.12
CA ASN A 313 6.36 25.61 -10.24
C ASN A 313 5.15 24.95 -9.56
N TYR A 314 4.15 25.74 -9.15
CA TYR A 314 2.92 25.22 -8.58
C TYR A 314 2.12 24.41 -9.60
N VAL A 315 1.98 24.90 -10.84
CA VAL A 315 1.32 24.17 -11.94
C VAL A 315 1.99 22.81 -12.18
N VAL A 316 3.32 22.79 -12.30
CA VAL A 316 4.08 21.55 -12.52
C VAL A 316 3.93 20.58 -11.36
N SER A 317 3.94 21.08 -10.12
CA SER A 317 3.73 20.25 -8.93
C SER A 317 2.34 19.63 -8.91
N GLU A 318 1.31 20.37 -9.32
CA GLU A 318 -0.05 19.85 -9.41
C GLU A 318 -0.17 18.76 -10.48
N GLU A 319 0.37 18.99 -11.68
CA GLU A 319 0.39 17.98 -12.74
C GLU A 319 1.14 16.71 -12.33
N ALA A 320 2.19 16.84 -11.53
CA ALA A 320 2.91 15.70 -10.98
C ALA A 320 2.06 14.95 -9.94
N ASN A 321 1.40 15.68 -9.02
CA ASN A 321 0.52 15.09 -8.02
C ASN A 321 -0.64 14.35 -8.68
N LEU A 322 -1.35 14.97 -9.63
CA LEU A 322 -2.45 14.34 -10.35
C LEU A 322 -2.03 13.08 -11.11
N ARG A 323 -0.82 13.05 -11.69
CA ARG A 323 -0.28 11.84 -12.34
C ARG A 323 0.01 10.72 -11.35
N ASN A 324 0.52 11.06 -10.17
CA ASN A 324 0.83 10.09 -9.13
C ASN A 324 -0.44 9.54 -8.43
N LEU A 325 -1.56 10.26 -8.51
CA LEU A 325 -2.84 9.85 -7.93
C LEU A 325 -3.71 9.00 -8.89
N GLY A 326 -3.27 8.82 -10.14
CA GLY A 326 -3.97 8.03 -11.17
C GLY A 326 -3.37 6.65 -11.45
N GLN A 327 -2.56 6.10 -10.53
CA GLN A 327 -1.98 4.75 -10.57
C GLN A 327 -2.39 3.96 -9.33
#